data_AF-A0A7C1VRZ6-F1
#
_entry.id   AF-A0A7C1VRZ6-F1
#
_cell.length_a   1.000
_cell.length_b   1.000
_cell.length_c   1.000
_cell.angle_alpha   90.00
_cell.angle_beta   90.00
_cell.angle_gamma   90.00
#
_symmetry.space_group_name_H-M   'P 1'
#
loop_
_entity.id
_entity.type
_entity.pdbx_description
1 polymer ?
#
loop_
_entity_poly.entity_id
_entity_poly.type
_entity_poly.pdbx_seq_one_letter_code
_entity_poly.pdbx_strand_id
1 'polypeptide(L)'
;MTESTNQFQDTSNPKIMERIKDFYDLVLKVKAIEKNLDDVKKLRTGAEELLVQTFESNGIHSLSREDRNFYLKFTLHANFKEDTKEKGHDWIRGLGHEDMITESINVRTLASFIKELKEEDEKLELPDCLNTFTKKSIGHRKK
;
A
#
# COMPACT_ATOMS: atom_id res chain seq x y z
N MET A 1 -1.69 -13.63 48.68
CA MET A 1 -2.67 -12.59 48.27
C MET A 1 -1.87 -11.38 47.85
N THR A 2 -1.67 -11.20 46.55
CA THR A 2 -0.99 -10.04 45.97
C THR A 2 -1.97 -9.42 44.99
N GLU A 3 -2.65 -8.38 45.47
CA GLU A 3 -3.53 -7.55 44.66
C GLU A 3 -2.69 -6.91 43.55
N SER A 4 -2.83 -7.44 42.34
CA SER A 4 -2.35 -6.77 41.14
C SER A 4 -3.30 -5.62 40.88
N THR A 5 -2.89 -4.42 41.28
CA THR A 5 -3.60 -3.17 41.03
C THR A 5 -3.79 -2.99 39.52
N ASN A 6 -5.01 -3.28 39.07
CA ASN A 6 -5.46 -3.09 37.70
C ASN A 6 -5.49 -1.57 37.41
N GLN A 7 -4.45 -1.03 36.75
CA GLN A 7 -4.31 0.39 36.39
C GLN A 7 -5.24 0.81 35.22
N PHE A 8 -6.45 0.28 35.15
CA PHE A 8 -7.44 0.66 34.14
C PHE A 8 -8.73 1.14 34.80
N GLN A 9 -8.68 2.32 35.41
CA GLN A 9 -9.89 3.08 35.74
C GLN A 9 -9.62 4.57 35.57
N ASP A 10 -9.79 5.07 34.35
CA ASP A 10 -10.48 6.35 34.18
C ASP A 10 -11.10 6.45 32.78
N THR A 11 -12.33 5.95 32.64
CA THR A 11 -13.21 6.23 31.48
C THR A 11 -13.67 7.69 31.43
N SER A 12 -13.19 8.52 32.35
CA SER A 12 -13.68 9.87 32.61
C SER A 12 -12.61 10.94 32.44
N ASN A 13 -11.38 10.60 32.01
CA ASN A 13 -10.38 11.61 31.68
C ASN A 13 -10.85 12.41 30.46
N PRO A 14 -11.33 13.67 30.63
CA PRO A 14 -12.02 14.38 29.56
C PRO A 14 -11.11 14.65 28.36
N LYS A 15 -9.81 14.82 28.63
CA LYS A 15 -8.80 15.05 27.61
C LYS A 15 -8.55 13.80 26.77
N ILE A 16 -8.53 12.60 27.37
CA ILE A 16 -8.40 11.35 26.60
C ILE A 16 -9.62 11.15 25.72
N MET A 17 -10.82 11.39 26.25
CA MET A 17 -12.07 11.23 25.49
C MET A 17 -12.17 12.21 24.32
N GLU A 18 -11.78 13.48 24.52
CA GLU A 18 -11.66 14.47 23.46
C GLU A 18 -10.70 14.00 22.36
N ARG A 19 -9.50 13.52 22.74
CA ARG A 19 -8.51 13.02 21.77
C ARG A 19 -8.97 11.78 21.02
N ILE A 20 -9.69 10.87 21.68
CA ILE A 20 -10.30 9.69 21.03
C ILE A 20 -11.35 10.14 20.02
N LYS A 21 -12.21 11.10 20.39
CA LYS A 21 -13.21 11.65 19.48
C LYS A 21 -12.55 12.30 18.26
N ASP A 22 -11.57 13.18 18.46
CA ASP A 22 -10.85 13.83 17.37
C ASP A 22 -10.17 12.82 16.44
N PHE A 23 -9.49 11.82 17.02
CA PHE A 23 -8.86 10.75 16.26
C PHE A 23 -9.87 9.95 15.45
N TYR A 24 -11.01 9.59 16.05
CA TYR A 24 -12.04 8.82 15.36
C TYR A 24 -12.75 9.63 14.27
N ASP A 25 -12.99 10.93 14.50
CA ASP A 25 -13.51 11.85 13.48
C ASP A 25 -12.56 11.92 12.27
N LEU A 26 -11.24 11.94 12.50
CA LEU A 26 -10.24 11.86 11.43
C LEU A 26 -10.25 10.52 10.70
N VAL A 27 -10.37 9.40 11.41
CA VAL A 27 -10.52 8.06 10.80
C VAL A 27 -11.72 8.01 9.85
N LEU A 28 -12.86 8.55 10.28
CA LEU A 28 -14.06 8.61 9.44
C LEU A 28 -13.87 9.50 8.21
N LYS A 29 -13.21 10.66 8.36
CA LYS A 29 -12.88 11.55 7.24
C LYS A 29 -11.95 10.87 6.23
N VAL A 30 -10.89 10.21 6.68
CA VAL A 30 -9.97 9.46 5.80
C VAL A 30 -10.75 8.42 5.01
N LYS A 31 -11.57 7.60 5.68
CA LYS A 31 -12.38 6.58 5.01
C LYS A 31 -13.33 7.16 3.96
N ALA A 32 -13.95 8.30 4.24
CA ALA A 32 -14.83 8.97 3.29
C ALA A 32 -14.07 9.52 2.08
N ILE A 33 -12.89 10.09 2.29
CA ILE A 33 -12.02 10.60 1.21
C ILE A 33 -11.49 9.45 0.36
N GLU A 34 -11.05 8.35 0.96
CA GLU A 34 -10.59 7.16 0.24
C GLU A 34 -11.69 6.59 -0.66
N LYS A 35 -12.93 6.55 -0.15
CA LYS A 35 -14.08 6.13 -0.96
C LYS A 35 -14.33 7.08 -2.13
N ASN A 36 -14.34 8.39 -1.88
CA ASN A 36 -14.54 9.39 -2.93
C ASN A 36 -13.42 9.29 -3.99
N LEU A 37 -12.16 9.11 -3.57
CA LEU A 37 -11.04 8.90 -4.47
C LEU A 37 -11.23 7.66 -5.36
N ASP A 38 -11.72 6.56 -4.80
CA ASP A 38 -12.05 5.34 -5.57
C ASP A 38 -13.17 5.61 -6.59
N ASP A 39 -14.23 6.29 -6.19
CA ASP A 39 -15.36 6.65 -7.07
C ASP A 39 -14.90 7.56 -8.23
N VAL A 40 -14.09 8.58 -7.94
CA VAL A 40 -13.54 9.49 -8.96
C VAL A 40 -12.58 8.76 -9.90
N LYS A 41 -11.76 7.83 -9.40
CA LYS A 41 -10.88 7.00 -10.25
C LYS A 41 -11.69 6.16 -11.23
N LYS A 42 -12.79 5.53 -10.79
CA LYS A 42 -13.69 4.76 -11.65
C LYS A 42 -14.33 5.63 -12.73
N LEU A 43 -14.84 6.80 -12.36
CA LEU A 43 -15.43 7.74 -13.32
C LEU A 43 -14.40 8.21 -14.36
N ARG A 44 -13.17 8.50 -13.93
CA ARG A 44 -12.07 8.86 -14.84
C ARG A 44 -11.76 7.73 -15.82
N THR A 45 -11.62 6.50 -15.34
CA THR A 45 -11.37 5.33 -16.20
C THR A 45 -12.48 5.16 -17.24
N GLY A 46 -13.75 5.25 -16.82
CA GLY A 46 -14.87 5.15 -17.77
C GLY A 46 -14.89 6.30 -18.79
N ALA A 47 -14.58 7.53 -18.37
CA ALA A 47 -14.46 8.66 -19.30
C ALA A 47 -13.30 8.49 -20.29
N GLU A 48 -12.17 7.94 -19.85
CA GLU A 48 -11.02 7.63 -20.69
C GLU A 48 -11.35 6.56 -21.73
N GLU A 49 -12.02 5.46 -21.35
CA GLU A 49 -12.49 4.41 -22.27
C GLU A 49 -13.44 4.97 -23.34
N LEU A 50 -14.41 5.80 -22.95
CA LEU A 50 -15.31 6.47 -23.89
C LEU A 50 -14.55 7.41 -24.84
N LEU A 51 -13.53 8.10 -24.34
CA LEU A 51 -12.70 8.99 -25.17
C LEU A 51 -11.87 8.20 -26.18
N VAL A 52 -11.27 7.07 -25.77
CA VAL A 52 -10.57 6.15 -26.67
C VAL A 52 -11.50 5.66 -27.78
N GLN A 53 -12.68 5.14 -27.42
CA GLN A 53 -13.67 4.68 -28.41
C GLN A 53 -14.09 5.81 -29.37
N THR A 54 -14.25 7.02 -28.86
CA THR A 54 -14.60 8.19 -29.68
C THR A 54 -13.47 8.55 -30.64
N PHE A 55 -12.22 8.55 -30.18
CA PHE A 55 -11.05 8.82 -31.02
C PHE A 55 -10.91 7.77 -32.12
N GLU A 56 -11.01 6.48 -31.77
CA GLU A 56 -10.94 5.38 -32.72
C GLU A 56 -12.07 5.43 -33.76
N SER A 57 -13.32 5.61 -33.32
CA SER A 57 -14.50 5.64 -34.21
C SER A 57 -14.48 6.81 -35.20
N ASN A 58 -13.79 7.90 -34.87
CA ASN A 58 -13.64 9.08 -35.72
C ASN A 58 -12.29 9.12 -36.45
N GLY A 59 -11.43 8.11 -36.29
CA GLY A 59 -10.07 8.11 -36.87
C GLY A 59 -9.18 9.24 -36.37
N ILE A 60 -9.45 9.79 -35.17
CA ILE A 60 -8.70 10.89 -34.57
C ILE A 60 -7.55 10.31 -33.76
N HIS A 61 -6.31 10.66 -34.13
CA HIS A 61 -5.14 10.24 -33.37
C HIS A 61 -4.78 11.20 -32.22
N SER A 62 -5.06 12.50 -32.40
CA SER A 62 -4.83 13.53 -31.39
C SER A 62 -5.77 14.72 -31.53
N LEU A 63 -6.13 15.36 -30.41
CA LEU A 63 -6.93 16.57 -30.35
C LEU A 63 -6.39 17.49 -29.25
N SER A 64 -6.24 18.78 -29.55
CA SER A 64 -5.84 19.78 -28.56
C SER A 64 -7.04 20.51 -27.98
N ARG A 65 -6.98 20.80 -26.68
CA ARG A 65 -7.94 21.64 -25.95
C ARG A 65 -7.17 22.51 -24.97
N GLU A 66 -7.35 23.83 -25.07
CA GLU A 66 -6.59 24.83 -24.32
C GLU A 66 -5.07 24.61 -24.47
N ASP A 67 -4.36 24.37 -23.37
CA ASP A 67 -2.92 24.14 -23.31
C ASP A 67 -2.53 22.65 -23.33
N ARG A 68 -3.47 21.75 -23.65
CA ARG A 68 -3.25 20.29 -23.58
C ARG A 68 -3.55 19.59 -24.89
N ASN A 69 -2.73 18.60 -25.21
CA ASN A 69 -2.95 17.68 -26.32
C ASN A 69 -3.36 16.30 -25.77
N PHE A 70 -4.45 15.76 -26.29
CA PHE A 70 -4.96 14.43 -25.97
C PHE A 70 -4.72 13.54 -27.17
N TYR A 71 -4.16 12.35 -26.99
CA TYR A 71 -3.80 11.46 -28.10
C TYR A 71 -3.94 9.99 -27.69
N LEU A 72 -4.17 9.12 -28.68
CA LEU A 72 -4.18 7.68 -28.47
C LEU A 72 -2.76 7.20 -28.16
N LYS A 73 -2.57 6.65 -26.96
CA LYS A 73 -1.29 6.09 -26.52
C LYS A 73 -1.35 4.57 -26.52
N PHE A 74 -0.42 3.94 -27.24
CA PHE A 74 -0.24 2.49 -27.23
C PHE A 74 0.87 2.13 -26.24
N THR A 75 0.54 1.33 -25.22
CA THR A 75 1.50 0.84 -24.23
C THR A 75 1.43 -0.68 -24.17
N LEU A 76 2.55 -1.36 -24.39
CA LEU A 76 2.65 -2.80 -24.18
C LEU A 76 2.87 -3.08 -22.68
N HIS A 77 1.93 -3.79 -22.07
CA HIS A 77 2.09 -4.32 -20.72
C HIS A 77 2.44 -5.81 -20.81
N ALA A 78 3.54 -6.21 -20.20
CA ALA A 78 3.98 -7.60 -20.11
C ALA A 78 4.18 -7.99 -18.64
N ASN A 79 3.67 -9.15 -18.25
CA ASN A 79 3.90 -9.76 -16.95
C ASN A 79 3.96 -11.29 -17.13
N PHE A 80 4.75 -11.95 -16.28
CA PHE A 80 4.69 -13.41 -16.17
C PHE A 80 3.44 -13.81 -15.40
N LYS A 81 2.84 -14.94 -15.78
CA LYS A 81 1.76 -15.53 -14.98
C LYS A 81 2.34 -16.03 -13.66
N GLU A 82 1.59 -15.88 -12.58
CA GLU A 82 2.06 -16.19 -11.21
C GLU A 82 2.59 -17.62 -11.08
N ASP A 83 1.91 -18.59 -11.69
CA ASP A 83 2.26 -20.02 -11.70
C ASP A 83 3.49 -20.38 -12.55
N THR A 84 3.97 -19.44 -13.38
CA THR A 84 5.10 -19.64 -14.30
C THR A 84 6.23 -18.64 -14.11
N LYS A 85 6.19 -17.86 -13.02
CA LYS A 85 7.15 -16.78 -12.77
C LYS A 85 8.60 -17.27 -12.76
N GLU A 86 8.86 -18.42 -12.13
CA GLU A 86 10.17 -19.08 -12.14
C GLU A 86 10.65 -19.40 -13.58
N LYS A 87 9.79 -20.02 -14.40
CA LYS A 87 10.10 -20.30 -15.81
C LYS A 87 10.33 -19.03 -16.61
N GLY A 88 9.60 -17.96 -16.29
CA GLY A 88 9.80 -16.63 -16.86
C GLY A 88 11.16 -16.05 -16.52
N HIS A 89 11.58 -16.16 -15.26
CA HIS A 89 12.92 -15.76 -14.83
C HIS A 89 14.00 -16.57 -15.55
N ASP A 90 13.84 -17.89 -15.67
CA ASP A 90 14.80 -18.74 -16.39
C ASP A 90 14.89 -18.39 -17.88
N TRP A 91 13.77 -18.08 -18.52
CA TRP A 91 13.75 -17.60 -19.89
C TRP A 91 14.52 -16.27 -20.05
N ILE A 92 14.33 -15.33 -19.12
CA ILE A 92 15.06 -14.06 -19.09
C ILE A 92 16.57 -14.26 -18.85
N ARG A 93 16.96 -15.16 -17.94
CA ARG A 93 18.36 -15.55 -17.74
C ARG A 93 18.95 -16.18 -19.00
N GLY A 94 18.19 -17.03 -19.68
CA GLY A 94 18.58 -17.65 -20.95
C GLY A 94 18.81 -16.64 -22.09
N LEU A 95 18.17 -15.46 -22.02
CA LEU A 95 18.41 -14.34 -22.92
C LEU A 95 19.60 -13.45 -22.50
N GLY A 96 20.23 -13.71 -21.35
CA GLY A 96 21.36 -12.93 -20.83
C GLY A 96 20.96 -11.64 -20.11
N HIS A 97 19.70 -11.50 -19.70
CA HIS A 97 19.14 -10.30 -19.06
C HIS A 97 18.82 -10.51 -17.57
N GLU A 98 19.72 -11.16 -16.85
CA GLU A 98 19.54 -11.45 -15.42
C GLU A 98 19.39 -10.17 -14.57
N ASP A 99 19.95 -9.06 -15.02
CA ASP A 99 19.80 -7.73 -14.40
C ASP A 99 18.35 -7.23 -14.37
N MET A 100 17.46 -7.78 -15.23
CA MET A 100 16.02 -7.50 -15.17
C MET A 100 15.33 -8.22 -13.99
N ILE A 101 15.98 -9.20 -13.37
CA ILE A 101 15.45 -9.97 -12.25
C ILE A 101 15.94 -9.34 -10.96
N THR A 102 15.00 -8.85 -10.15
CA THR A 102 15.31 -8.34 -8.82
C THR A 102 14.96 -9.37 -7.76
N GLU A 103 15.95 -9.87 -7.05
CA GLU A 103 15.73 -10.62 -5.82
C GLU A 103 15.31 -9.66 -4.71
N SER A 104 14.24 -10.01 -3.99
CA SER A 104 13.72 -9.18 -2.91
C SER A 104 13.34 -10.05 -1.72
N ILE A 105 13.67 -9.57 -0.53
CA ILE A 105 13.18 -10.15 0.72
C ILE A 105 11.83 -9.53 1.06
N ASN A 106 10.88 -10.34 1.51
CA ASN A 106 9.63 -9.81 2.06
C ASN A 106 9.91 -9.11 3.39
N VAL A 107 9.89 -7.77 3.38
CA VAL A 107 10.19 -6.94 4.55
C VAL A 107 9.25 -7.17 5.73
N ARG A 108 8.00 -7.62 5.49
CA ARG A 108 7.04 -7.91 6.57
C ARG A 108 7.41 -9.22 7.26
N THR A 109 7.73 -10.25 6.48
CA THR A 109 8.21 -11.53 7.03
C THR A 109 9.53 -11.34 7.77
N LEU A 110 10.44 -10.55 7.22
CA LEU A 110 11.69 -10.18 7.90
C LEU A 110 11.41 -9.46 9.23
N ALA A 111 10.52 -8.46 9.25
CA ALA A 111 10.17 -7.76 10.48
C ALA A 111 9.57 -8.67 11.55
N SER A 112 8.69 -9.61 11.17
CA SER A 112 8.14 -10.61 12.10
C SER A 112 9.24 -11.52 12.66
N PHE A 113 10.12 -12.01 11.79
CA PHE A 113 11.25 -12.86 12.19
C PHE A 113 12.20 -12.15 13.16
N ILE A 114 12.57 -10.90 12.88
CA ILE A 114 13.43 -10.10 13.78
C ILE A 114 12.72 -9.85 15.12
N LYS A 115 11.40 -9.66 15.12
CA LYS A 115 10.61 -9.50 16.35
C LYS A 115 10.66 -10.77 17.21
N GLU A 116 10.47 -11.94 16.60
CA GLU A 116 10.56 -13.24 17.28
C GLU A 116 11.95 -13.44 17.90
N LEU A 117 13.02 -13.18 17.14
CA LEU A 117 14.40 -13.27 17.65
C LEU A 117 14.65 -12.36 18.87
N LYS A 118 14.12 -11.13 18.84
CA LYS A 118 14.24 -10.19 19.97
C LYS A 118 13.38 -10.57 21.17
N GLU A 119 12.28 -11.30 20.97
CA GLU A 119 11.44 -11.84 22.06
C GLU A 119 12.10 -13.05 22.74
N GLU A 120 12.86 -13.85 21.98
CA GLU A 120 13.65 -14.97 22.51
C GLU A 120 14.94 -14.50 23.22
N ASP A 121 15.65 -13.54 22.64
CA ASP A 121 16.82 -12.89 23.22
C ASP A 121 16.78 -11.37 23.03
N GLU A 122 16.38 -10.66 24.08
CA GLU A 122 16.29 -9.20 24.08
C GLU A 122 17.65 -8.52 23.81
N LYS A 123 18.75 -9.18 24.18
CA LYS A 123 20.13 -8.69 24.03
C LYS A 123 20.77 -9.04 22.71
N LEU A 124 20.06 -9.74 21.81
CA LEU A 124 20.58 -10.06 20.49
C LEU A 124 20.95 -8.78 19.73
N GLU A 125 22.22 -8.62 19.41
CA GLU A 125 22.68 -7.53 18.54
C GLU A 125 22.33 -7.84 17.08
N LEU A 126 21.71 -6.88 16.39
CA LEU A 126 21.34 -7.04 14.98
C LEU A 126 22.46 -6.50 14.08
N PRO A 127 22.69 -7.09 12.89
CA PRO A 127 23.67 -6.58 11.93
C PRO A 127 23.41 -5.12 11.52
N ASP A 128 24.47 -4.35 11.28
CA ASP A 128 24.41 -2.93 10.91
C ASP A 128 23.63 -2.63 9.60
N CYS A 129 23.44 -3.65 8.75
CA CYS A 129 22.62 -3.52 7.55
C CYS A 129 21.11 -3.50 7.83
N LEU A 130 20.67 -3.81 9.05
CA LEU A 130 19.27 -3.79 9.47
C LEU A 130 18.94 -2.51 10.24
N ASN A 131 17.97 -1.75 9.73
CA ASN A 131 17.36 -0.64 10.45
C ASN A 131 16.04 -1.10 11.09
N THR A 132 15.94 -1.08 12.42
CA THR A 132 14.73 -1.48 13.15
C THR A 132 14.17 -0.33 13.98
N PHE A 133 12.85 -0.18 13.98
CA PHE A 133 12.16 0.81 14.81
C PHE A 133 10.79 0.28 15.24
N THR A 134 10.39 0.59 16.48
CA THR A 134 9.07 0.25 17.00
C THR A 134 8.15 1.46 16.93
N LYS A 135 7.15 1.41 16.05
CA LYS A 135 6.10 2.42 15.97
C LYS A 135 4.96 2.07 16.93
N LYS A 136 4.68 2.96 17.89
CA LYS A 136 3.45 2.88 18.71
C LYS A 136 2.29 3.53 17.94
N SER A 137 1.14 2.87 17.89
CA SER A 137 -0.07 3.37 17.25
C SER A 137 -1.32 2.95 18.00
N ILE A 138 -2.39 3.74 17.89
CA ILE A 138 -3.71 3.39 18.43
C ILE A 138 -4.46 2.52 17.43
N GLY A 139 -4.84 1.31 17.86
CA GLY A 139 -5.78 0.46 17.14
C GLY A 139 -7.22 0.75 17.57
N HIS A 140 -8.16 0.71 16.64
CA HIS A 140 -9.59 0.75 16.95
C HIS A 140 -10.31 -0.41 16.24
N ARG A 141 -11.30 -1.01 16.89
CA ARG A 141 -12.13 -2.07 16.31
C ARG A 141 -13.57 -1.91 16.76
N LYS A 142 -14.51 -2.34 15.92
CA LYS A 142 -15.91 -2.45 16.33
C LYS A 142 -16.01 -3.50 17.45
N LYS A 143 -16.87 -3.27 18.43
CA LYS A 143 -17.26 -4.30 19.39
C LYS A 143 -18.12 -5.35 18.72
#